data_AF-A0A3C1CD01-F1
#
_entry.id   AF-A0A3C1CD01-F1
#
_cell.length_a   1.000
_cell.length_b   1.000
_cell.length_c   1.000
_cell.angle_alpha   90.00
_cell.angle_beta   90.00
_cell.angle_gamma   90.00
#
_symmetry.space_group_name_H-M   'P 1'
#
loop_
_entity.id
_entity.type
_entity.pdbx_description
1 polymer ?
#
loop_
_entity_poly.entity_id
_entity_poly.type
_entity_poly.pdbx_seq_one_letter_code
_entity_poly.pdbx_strand_id
1 'polypeptide(L)' 'MTINTSTEMIRLAEMLAEGIDFVRVDFYLIDKQIYFSEITNFPLAGNIRFMPGFFEKTITSYWKYFDDCNFRN' A
#
# COMPACT_ATOMS: atom_id res chain seq x y z
N MET A 1 -6.12 -31.93 -8.05
CA MET A 1 -5.10 -31.07 -7.42
C MET A 1 -5.74 -29.71 -7.19
N THR A 2 -6.21 -29.46 -5.98
CA THR A 2 -6.85 -28.18 -5.64
C THR A 2 -5.75 -27.16 -5.46
N ILE A 3 -5.66 -26.19 -6.37
CA ILE A 3 -4.77 -25.05 -6.20
C ILE A 3 -5.34 -24.28 -5.01
N ASN A 4 -4.57 -24.12 -3.94
CA ASN A 4 -4.95 -23.24 -2.83
C ASN A 4 -4.73 -21.79 -3.29
N THR A 5 -5.64 -21.30 -4.15
CA THR A 5 -5.52 -20.02 -4.85
C THR A 5 -5.19 -18.87 -3.90
N SER A 6 -5.80 -18.86 -2.71
CA SER A 6 -5.56 -17.83 -1.70
C SER A 6 -4.11 -17.80 -1.22
N THR A 7 -3.47 -18.96 -1.03
CA THR A 7 -2.07 -19.04 -0.61
C THR A 7 -1.13 -18.55 -1.71
N GLU A 8 -1.42 -18.86 -2.97
CA GLU A 8 -0.58 -18.39 -4.08
C GLU A 8 -0.73 -16.87 -4.30
N MET A 9 -1.92 -16.31 -4.15
CA MET A 9 -2.13 -14.86 -4.18
C MET A 9 -1.37 -14.15 -3.06
N ILE A 10 -1.31 -14.71 -1.85
CA ILE A 10 -0.51 -14.17 -0.74
C ILE A 10 0.98 -14.19 -1.12
N ARG A 11 1.49 -15.33 -1.62
CA ARG A 11 2.90 -15.46 -2.03
C ARG A 11 3.28 -14.43 -3.10
N LEU A 12 2.40 -14.22 -4.09
CA LEU A 12 2.62 -13.22 -5.13
C LEU A 12 2.57 -11.79 -4.57
N ALA A 13 1.68 -11.50 -3.63
CA ALA A 13 1.62 -10.21 -2.95
C ALA A 13 2.91 -9.92 -2.15
N GLU A 14 3.44 -10.92 -1.43
CA GLU A 14 4.70 -10.81 -0.69
C GLU A 14 5.89 -10.54 -1.60
N MET A 15 5.96 -11.23 -2.75
CA MET A 15 6.98 -10.97 -3.77
C MET A 15 6.89 -9.55 -4.34
N LEU A 16 5.68 -9.05 -4.60
CA LEU A 16 5.48 -7.71 -5.12
C LEU A 16 5.76 -6.61 -4.07
N ALA A 17 5.64 -6.94 -2.79
CA ALA A 17 5.92 -6.04 -1.67
C ALA A 17 7.41 -6.01 -1.27
N GLU A 18 8.26 -6.84 -1.87
CA GLU A 18 9.68 -6.93 -1.50
C GLU A 18 10.38 -5.57 -1.67
N GLY A 19 10.91 -5.03 -0.57
CA GLY A 19 11.60 -3.74 -0.56
C GLY A 19 10.69 -2.50 -0.56
N ILE A 20 9.37 -2.67 -0.40
CA ILE A 20 8.39 -1.57 -0.33
C ILE A 20 7.66 -1.63 1.01
N ASP A 21 7.54 -0.49 1.69
CA ASP A 21 6.91 -0.43 3.03
C ASP A 21 5.42 -0.83 3.01
N PHE A 22 4.72 -0.50 1.93
CA PHE A 22 3.31 -0.82 1.75
C PHE A 22 2.95 -0.87 0.26
N VAL A 23 2.15 -1.87 -0.11
CA VAL A 23 1.57 -1.98 -1.44
C VAL A 23 0.22 -2.69 -1.36
N ARG A 24 -0.76 -2.21 -2.12
CA ARG A 24 -2.01 -2.92 -2.38
C ARG A 24 -1.98 -3.43 -3.82
N VAL A 25 -2.32 -4.70 -4.01
CA VAL A 25 -2.36 -5.35 -5.32
C VAL A 25 -3.74 -5.95 -5.55
N ASP A 26 -4.33 -5.65 -6.70
CA ASP A 26 -5.63 -6.19 -7.10
C ASP A 26 -5.42 -7.45 -7.95
N PHE A 27 -5.82 -8.61 -7.41
CA PHE A 27 -5.73 -9.91 -8.09
C PHE A 27 -7.06 -10.39 -8.66
N TYR A 28 -6.99 -11.07 -9.81
CA TYR A 28 -8.10 -11.77 -10.46
C TYR A 28 -7.75 -13.23 -10.69
N LEU A 29 -8.73 -14.11 -10.57
CA LEU A 29 -8.65 -15.51 -10.96
C LEU A 29 -9.54 -15.74 -12.19
N ILE A 30 -8.93 -15.96 -13.36
CA ILE A 30 -9.64 -16.22 -14.61
C ILE A 30 -9.10 -17.52 -15.18
N ASP A 31 -9.98 -18.48 -15.47
CA ASP A 31 -9.62 -19.80 -16.01
C ASP A 31 -8.49 -20.51 -15.23
N LYS A 32 -8.53 -20.41 -13.89
CA LYS A 32 -7.52 -20.95 -12.96
C LYS A 32 -6.15 -20.29 -13.01
N GLN A 33 -6.01 -19.19 -13.76
CA GLN A 33 -4.81 -18.39 -13.82
C GLN A 33 -4.99 -17.10 -13.02
N ILE A 34 -3.96 -16.72 -12.27
CA ILE A 34 -3.92 -15.49 -11.49
C ILE A 34 -3.36 -14.36 -12.36
N TYR A 35 -4.04 -13.22 -12.35
CA TYR A 35 -3.64 -11.97 -13.01
C TYR A 35 -3.69 -10.82 -12.00
N PHE A 36 -2.89 -9.78 -12.18
CA PHE A 36 -2.99 -8.52 -11.42
C PHE A 36 -3.19 -7.34 -12.38
N SER A 37 -3.98 -6.33 -11.96
CA SER A 37 -4.26 -5.15 -12.80
C SER A 37 -3.56 -3.89 -12.30
N GLU A 38 -3.60 -3.64 -10.98
CA GLU A 38 -3.14 -2.41 -10.36
C GLU A 38 -2.23 -2.72 -9.16
N ILE A 39 -1.21 -1.87 -9.01
CA ILE A 39 -0.36 -1.77 -7.83
C ILE A 39 -0.51 -0.35 -7.27
N THR A 40 -1.01 -0.23 -6.04
CA THR A 40 -1.23 1.04 -5.35
C THR A 40 -0.28 1.17 -4.16
N ASN A 41 0.72 2.06 -4.24
CA ASN A 41 1.72 2.26 -3.18
C ASN A 41 1.19 3.03 -1.97
N PHE A 42 0.21 3.91 -2.16
CA PHE A 42 -0.40 4.66 -1.07
C PHE A 42 -1.88 4.91 -1.38
N PRO A 43 -2.80 4.62 -0.43
CA PRO A 43 -4.20 4.98 -0.61
C PRO A 43 -4.33 6.50 -0.78
N LEU A 44 -5.21 6.93 -1.68
CA LEU A 44 -5.47 8.35 -2.00
C LEU A 44 -4.20 9.15 -2.36
N ALA A 45 -3.20 8.50 -2.95
CA ALA A 45 -1.91 9.11 -3.28
C ALA A 45 -1.22 9.79 -2.07
N GLY A 46 -1.44 9.26 -0.87
CA GLY A 46 -0.88 9.82 0.38
C GLY A 46 -1.66 10.99 0.97
N ASN A 47 -2.74 11.46 0.34
CA ASN A 47 -3.55 12.59 0.81
C ASN A 47 -4.68 12.17 1.76
N ILE A 48 -4.49 11.08 2.51
CA ILE A 48 -5.51 10.61 3.45
C ILE A 48 -5.56 11.55 4.66
N ARG A 49 -6.75 12.05 4.99
CA ARG A 49 -6.95 12.83 6.22
C ARG A 49 -7.06 11.86 7.40
N PHE A 50 -6.19 12.02 8.40
CA PHE A 50 -6.27 11.20 9.59
C PHE A 50 -7.38 11.68 10.52
N MET A 51 -8.18 10.74 11.03
CA MET A 51 -9.21 10.99 12.04
C MET A 51 -9.09 9.96 13.17
N PRO A 52 -8.88 10.38 14.42
CA PRO A 52 -8.69 11.76 14.89
C PRO A 52 -7.37 12.41 14.42
N GLY A 53 -7.37 13.73 14.19
CA GLY A 53 -6.27 14.46 13.54
C GLY A 53 -4.92 14.48 14.27
N PHE A 54 -4.84 13.99 15.51
CA PHE A 54 -3.54 13.90 16.21
C PHE A 54 -2.61 12.88 15.55
N PHE A 55 -3.15 11.85 14.87
CA PHE A 55 -2.35 10.86 14.15
C PHE A 55 -1.53 11.48 13.02
N GLU A 56 -2.04 12.52 12.36
CA GLU A 56 -1.31 13.26 11.33
C GLU A 56 -0.04 13.88 11.92
N LYS A 57 -0.15 14.56 13.07
CA LYS A 57 1.02 15.12 13.78
C LYS A 57 2.02 14.05 14.18
N THR A 58 1.53 12.92 14.71
CA THR A 58 2.37 11.81 15.14
C THR A 58 3.14 11.19 13.97
N ILE A 59 2.47 10.87 12.86
CA ILE A 59 3.10 10.28 11.67
C ILE A 59 4.12 11.24 11.06
N THR A 60 3.73 12.51 10.90
CA THR A 60 4.60 13.55 10.37
C THR A 60 5.86 13.76 11.21
N SER A 61 5.80 13.60 12.54
CA SER A 61 6.99 13.74 13.41
C SER A 61 8.09 12.69 13.15
N TYR A 62 7.76 11.55 12.53
CA TYR A 62 8.76 10.54 12.15
C TYR A 62 9.48 10.87 10.84
N TRP A 63 8.94 11.79 10.04
CA TRP A 63 9.51 12.18 8.75
C TRP A 63 10.52 13.31 8.94
N LYS A 64 11.82 12.97 8.89
CA LYS A 64 12.95 13.88 9.17
C LYS A 64 13.06 15.14 8.29
N TYR A 65 12.33 15.20 7.17
CA TYR A 65 12.43 16.29 6.19
C TYR A 65 11.18 17.20 6.16
N PHE A 66 10.25 17.06 7.11
CA PHE A 66 9.02 17.86 7.08
C PHE A 66 9.26 19.35 7.35
N ASP A 67 10.35 19.71 8.01
CA ASP A 67 10.67 21.11 8.36
C ASP A 67 11.05 21.97 7.15
N ASP A 68 11.40 21.38 6.00
CA ASP A 68 11.72 22.12 4.77
C ASP A 68 10.47 22.49 3.95
N CYS A 69 9.34 21.83 4.20
CA CYS A 69 8.06 22.18 3.59
C CYS A 69 7.38 23.30 4.38
N ASN A 70 7.89 24.52 4.21
CA ASN A 70 7.15 25.73 4.53
C ASN A 70 5.85 25.77 3.71
N PHE A 71 4.78 25.16 4.21
CA PHE A 71 3.42 25.51 3.83
C PHE A 71 3.11 26.91 4.39
N ARG A 72 3.75 27.92 3.79
CA ARG A 72 3.29 29.30 3.87
C ARG A 72 1.98 29.37 3.10
N ASN A 73 0.87 29.38 3.84
CA ASN A 73 -0.30 30.17 3.51
C ASN A 73 -0.53 31.14 4.66
#